data_AF-A0A2K5S665-F1
#
_entry.id   AF-A0A2K5S665-F1
#
_cell.length_a   1.000
_cell.length_b   1.000
_cell.length_c   1.000
_cell.angle_alpha   90.00
_cell.angle_beta   90.00
_cell.angle_gamma   90.00
#
_symmetry.space_group_name_H-M   'P 1'
#
loop_
_entity.id
_entity.type
_entity.pdbx_description
1 polymer ?
#
loop_
_entity_poly.entity_id
_entity_poly.type
_entity_poly.pdbx_seq_one_letter_code
_entity_poly.pdbx_strand_id
1 'polypeptide(L)'
;MGRVIRGQRKGAGSVFRAHVKHRKGAARLRAVDFAERHGYIKGIVKDIIHDPGRGAPLAKVVFRDPYRFKKRTELFIAAEGIHTGHESLEVRSSRPAWPKWQNPVSIKNTKISQL
;
A
#
# COMPACT_ATOMS: atom_id res chain seq x y z
N MET A 1 -16.43 21.39 39.71
CA MET A 1 -16.10 20.50 38.58
C MET A 1 -15.82 21.35 37.34
N GLY A 2 -14.67 21.16 36.67
CA GLY A 2 -14.21 22.01 35.56
C GLY A 2 -14.76 21.62 34.19
N ARG A 3 -14.56 22.49 33.19
CA ARG A 3 -14.95 22.26 31.78
C ARG A 3 -13.99 21.27 31.10
N VAL A 4 -14.53 20.35 30.30
CA VAL A 4 -13.74 19.38 29.51
C VAL A 4 -12.86 20.08 28.48
N ILE A 5 -11.55 19.77 28.48
CA ILE A 5 -10.57 20.39 27.58
C ILE A 5 -10.72 19.88 26.13
N ARG A 6 -10.24 20.67 25.16
CA ARG A 6 -10.32 20.31 23.72
C ARG A 6 -9.69 18.94 23.43
N GLY A 7 -8.58 18.59 24.07
CA GLY A 7 -7.89 17.30 23.89
C GLY A 7 -8.78 16.10 24.24
N GLN A 8 -9.44 16.15 25.40
CA GLN A 8 -10.36 15.11 25.87
C GLN A 8 -11.56 14.93 24.93
N ARG A 9 -12.04 16.01 24.30
CA ARG A 9 -13.19 15.96 23.38
C ARG A 9 -12.91 15.26 22.04
N LYS A 10 -11.64 15.08 21.65
CA LYS A 10 -11.27 14.48 20.35
C LYS A 10 -11.60 12.98 20.26
N GLY A 11 -11.64 12.27 21.39
CA GLY A 11 -11.92 10.82 21.44
C GLY A 11 -13.41 10.45 21.39
N ALA A 12 -14.31 11.40 21.62
CA ALA A 12 -15.75 11.15 21.76
C ALA A 12 -16.49 10.93 20.41
N GLY A 13 -15.79 10.96 19.26
CA GLY A 13 -16.40 10.74 17.95
C GLY A 13 -17.37 11.83 17.47
N SER A 14 -17.32 13.03 18.07
CA SER A 14 -18.18 14.17 17.74
C SER A 14 -17.61 14.99 16.56
N VAL A 15 -17.36 16.30 16.76
CA VAL A 15 -16.97 17.25 15.70
C VAL A 15 -15.58 16.96 15.11
N PHE A 16 -14.73 16.19 15.80
CA PHE A 16 -13.35 15.90 15.40
C PHE A 16 -13.20 14.65 14.51
N ARG A 17 -14.29 14.19 13.86
CA ARG A 17 -14.24 13.05 12.95
C ARG A 17 -13.51 13.41 11.65
N ALA A 18 -12.79 12.43 11.08
CA ALA A 18 -12.12 12.60 9.79
C ALA A 18 -13.12 12.81 8.63
N HIS A 19 -12.88 13.81 7.78
CA HIS A 19 -13.63 14.02 6.54
C HIS A 19 -13.15 13.04 5.45
N VAL A 20 -13.87 11.94 5.27
CA VAL A 20 -13.45 10.85 4.37
C VAL A 20 -14.26 10.70 3.08
N LYS A 21 -15.22 11.60 2.80
CA LYS A 21 -16.14 11.51 1.65
C LYS A 21 -15.48 11.35 0.28
N HIS A 22 -14.30 11.94 0.08
CA HIS A 22 -13.57 11.89 -1.20
C HIS A 22 -12.36 10.96 -1.18
N ARG A 23 -12.12 10.24 -0.08
CA ARG A 23 -11.04 9.25 0.02
C ARG A 23 -11.28 8.14 -1.01
N LYS A 24 -10.26 7.82 -1.78
CA LYS A 24 -10.30 6.82 -2.85
C LYS A 24 -10.22 5.39 -2.30
N GLY A 25 -9.59 5.22 -1.14
CA GLY A 25 -9.54 3.94 -0.44
C GLY A 25 -8.37 3.86 0.52
N ALA A 26 -8.29 2.76 1.26
CA ALA A 26 -7.15 2.49 2.12
C ALA A 26 -5.95 2.05 1.27
N ALA A 27 -4.82 2.72 1.46
CA ALA A 27 -3.55 2.30 0.88
C ALA A 27 -2.98 1.17 1.74
N ARG A 28 -2.97 -0.06 1.21
CA ARG A 28 -2.55 -1.27 1.93
C ARG A 28 -1.88 -2.22 0.96
N LEU A 29 -0.94 -3.01 1.48
CA LEU A 29 -0.43 -4.18 0.77
C LEU A 29 -1.53 -5.23 0.65
N ARG A 30 -1.37 -6.16 -0.30
CA ARG A 30 -2.33 -7.27 -0.44
C ARG A 30 -2.35 -8.14 0.80
N ALA A 31 -3.39 -8.96 0.87
CA ALA A 31 -3.43 -10.04 1.83
C ALA A 31 -2.36 -11.08 1.47
N VAL A 32 -1.53 -11.42 2.46
CA VAL A 32 -0.44 -12.40 2.32
C VAL A 32 -1.01 -13.81 2.11
N ASP A 33 -1.15 -14.18 0.85
CA ASP A 33 -1.63 -15.49 0.39
C ASP A 33 -0.48 -16.46 0.12
N PHE A 34 -0.82 -17.67 -0.35
CA PHE A 34 0.18 -18.71 -0.62
C PHE A 34 1.23 -18.27 -1.65
N ALA A 35 0.82 -17.49 -2.67
CA ALA A 35 1.70 -17.04 -3.74
C ALA A 35 2.75 -16.04 -3.23
N GLU A 36 2.37 -15.14 -2.33
CA GLU A 36 3.32 -14.19 -1.73
C GLU A 36 4.26 -14.84 -0.71
N ARG A 37 3.83 -15.92 -0.03
CA ARG A 37 4.65 -16.64 0.95
C ARG A 37 5.71 -17.55 0.34
N HIS A 38 5.46 -18.10 -0.84
CA HIS A 38 6.33 -19.10 -1.47
C HIS A 38 6.87 -18.69 -2.84
N GLY A 39 6.38 -17.58 -3.40
CA GLY A 39 6.83 -17.06 -4.68
C GLY A 39 6.70 -15.55 -4.77
N TYR A 40 6.30 -15.09 -5.95
CA TYR A 40 6.02 -13.70 -6.27
C TYR A 40 4.73 -13.63 -7.07
N ILE A 41 4.02 -12.51 -6.95
CA ILE A 41 2.89 -12.19 -7.80
C ILE A 41 3.18 -10.90 -8.56
N LYS A 42 2.89 -10.92 -9.85
CA LYS A 42 3.07 -9.77 -10.72
C LYS A 42 1.77 -8.97 -10.80
N GLY A 43 1.88 -7.67 -10.63
CA GLY A 43 0.81 -6.71 -10.84
C GLY A 43 1.22 -5.66 -11.87
N ILE A 44 0.25 -5.06 -12.53
CA ILE A 44 0.49 -3.93 -13.45
C ILE A 44 -0.07 -2.67 -12.81
N VAL A 45 0.74 -1.62 -12.76
CA VAL A 45 0.29 -0.29 -12.36
C VAL A 45 -0.60 0.27 -13.46
N LYS A 46 -1.90 0.30 -13.23
CA LYS A 46 -2.86 0.81 -14.21
C LYS A 46 -2.90 2.34 -14.23
N ASP A 47 -2.81 2.95 -13.05
CA ASP A 47 -3.07 4.37 -12.87
C ASP A 47 -2.43 4.86 -11.57
N ILE A 48 -2.04 6.14 -11.53
CA ILE A 48 -1.49 6.82 -10.36
C ILE A 48 -2.43 7.98 -10.03
N ILE A 49 -3.10 7.91 -8.88
CA ILE A 49 -4.17 8.82 -8.49
C ILE A 49 -3.80 9.67 -7.29
N HIS A 50 -4.42 10.85 -7.21
CA HIS A 50 -4.44 11.66 -6.00
C HIS A 50 -5.57 11.21 -5.04
N ASP A 51 -5.24 11.10 -3.75
CA ASP A 51 -6.18 10.81 -2.66
C ASP A 51 -6.31 12.03 -1.73
N PRO A 52 -7.47 12.69 -1.66
CA PRO A 52 -7.64 13.89 -0.84
C PRO A 52 -7.25 13.68 0.63
N GLY A 53 -6.41 14.57 1.16
CA GLY A 53 -5.87 14.45 2.52
C GLY A 53 -4.70 13.46 2.64
N ARG A 54 -4.07 13.08 1.52
CA ARG A 54 -2.80 12.35 1.47
C ARG A 54 -1.82 13.13 0.59
N GLY A 55 -0.60 13.35 1.09
CA GLY A 55 0.48 13.97 0.30
C GLY A 55 1.08 13.02 -0.74
N ALA A 56 1.19 11.74 -0.41
CA ALA A 56 1.68 10.72 -1.34
C ALA A 56 0.60 10.26 -2.33
N PRO A 57 0.93 10.07 -3.62
CA PRO A 57 0.01 9.50 -4.60
C PRO A 57 -0.28 8.02 -4.32
N LEU A 58 -1.41 7.53 -4.83
CA LEU A 58 -1.78 6.11 -4.77
C LEU A 58 -1.61 5.45 -6.14
N ALA A 59 -1.01 4.27 -6.18
CA ALA A 59 -0.96 3.43 -7.37
C ALA A 59 -2.14 2.44 -7.35
N LYS A 60 -2.95 2.44 -8.41
CA LYS A 60 -3.92 1.36 -8.69
C LYS A 60 -3.19 0.22 -9.37
N VAL A 61 -2.90 -0.85 -8.63
CA VAL A 61 -2.21 -2.03 -9.15
C VAL A 61 -3.22 -3.13 -9.38
N VAL A 62 -3.20 -3.71 -10.57
CA VAL A 62 -4.09 -4.82 -10.95
C VAL A 62 -3.31 -6.12 -10.97
N PHE A 63 -3.78 -7.08 -10.19
CA PHE A 63 -3.25 -8.44 -10.12
C PHE A 63 -4.23 -9.43 -10.71
N ARG A 64 -3.71 -10.57 -11.15
CA ARG A 64 -4.53 -11.73 -11.52
C ARG A 64 -4.78 -12.57 -10.27
N ASP A 65 -6.02 -12.98 -10.04
CA ASP A 65 -6.36 -13.88 -8.95
C ASP A 65 -5.80 -15.28 -9.24
N PRO A 66 -5.02 -15.90 -8.33
CA PRO A 66 -4.42 -17.21 -8.57
C PRO A 66 -5.45 -18.35 -8.55
N TYR A 67 -6.59 -18.17 -7.88
CA TYR A 67 -7.58 -19.24 -7.70
C TYR A 67 -8.78 -19.11 -8.63
N ARG A 68 -9.04 -17.92 -9.18
CA ARG A 68 -10.23 -17.63 -9.99
C ARG A 68 -9.87 -16.82 -11.22
N PHE A 69 -10.65 -16.93 -12.29
CA PHE A 69 -10.52 -16.06 -13.45
C PHE A 69 -11.08 -14.65 -13.15
N LYS A 70 -10.37 -13.89 -12.32
CA LYS A 70 -10.72 -12.53 -11.89
C LYS A 70 -9.45 -11.67 -11.80
N LYS A 71 -9.60 -10.36 -12.04
CA LYS A 71 -8.57 -9.36 -11.77
C LYS A 71 -8.89 -8.65 -10.46
N ARG A 72 -7.93 -8.55 -9.55
CA ARG A 72 -8.04 -7.81 -8.28
C ARG A 72 -7.30 -6.49 -8.40
N THR A 73 -8.02 -5.40 -8.21
CA THR A 73 -7.43 -4.05 -8.17
C THR A 73 -7.19 -3.66 -6.73
N GLU A 74 -5.96 -3.27 -6.43
CA GLU A 74 -5.55 -2.88 -5.09
C GLU A 74 -4.84 -1.53 -5.12
N LEU A 75 -4.89 -0.81 -3.99
CA LEU A 75 -4.40 0.55 -3.87
C LEU A 75 -3.12 0.56 -3.01
N PHE A 76 -2.02 0.89 -3.65
CA PHE A 76 -0.71 1.00 -3.01
C PHE A 76 -0.33 2.46 -2.81
N ILE A 77 0.59 2.70 -1.88
CA ILE A 77 1.34 3.95 -1.86
C ILE A 77 2.31 3.89 -3.05
N ALA A 78 2.25 4.89 -3.92
CA ALA A 78 3.18 4.97 -5.04
C ALA A 78 4.56 5.38 -4.51
N ALA A 79 5.58 4.57 -4.79
CA ALA A 79 6.98 4.94 -4.61
C ALA A 79 7.42 5.90 -5.72
N GLU A 80 8.46 6.69 -5.44
CA GLU A 80 9.05 7.58 -6.44
C GLU A 80 9.57 6.77 -7.64
N GLY A 81 9.34 7.29 -8.85
CA GLY A 81 9.74 6.63 -10.11
C GLY A 81 8.73 5.60 -10.65
N ILE A 82 7.67 5.26 -9.91
CA ILE A 82 6.56 4.45 -10.47
C ILE A 82 5.84 5.25 -11.55
N HIS A 83 5.58 4.60 -12.69
CA HIS A 83 4.80 5.15 -13.80
C HIS A 83 3.71 4.16 -14.23
N THR A 84 2.75 4.65 -15.01
CA THR A 84 1.68 3.82 -15.56
C THR A 84 2.23 2.78 -16.53
N GLY A 85 1.71 1.55 -16.47
CA GLY A 85 2.20 0.42 -17.26
C GLY A 85 3.40 -0.31 -16.64
N HIS A 86 3.99 0.21 -15.56
CA HIS A 86 5.07 -0.48 -14.87
C HIS A 86 4.60 -1.82 -14.28
N GLU A 87 5.43 -2.86 -14.43
CA GLU A 87 5.20 -4.16 -13.81
C GLU A 87 5.71 -4.11 -12.37
N SER A 88 4.79 -4.04 -11.42
CA SER A 88 5.08 -4.12 -9.99
C SER A 88 5.18 -5.59 -9.58
N LEU A 89 6.35 -5.99 -9.08
CA LEU A 89 6.55 -7.31 -8.48
C LEU A 89 6.32 -7.21 -6.97
N GLU A 90 5.37 -7.95 -6.44
CA GLU A 90 5.24 -8.07 -4.98
C GLU A 90 5.92 -9.37 -4.54
N VAL A 91 7.03 -9.23 -3.80
CA VAL A 91 7.89 -10.34 -3.34
C VAL A 91 7.82 -10.44 -1.83
N ARG A 92 7.51 -11.62 -1.29
CA ARG A 92 7.74 -11.91 0.13
C ARG A 92 8.43 -13.24 0.45
N SER A 93 9.09 -13.89 -0.51
CA SER A 93 9.93 -15.05 -0.19
C SER A 93 11.32 -14.99 -0.84
N SER A 94 12.32 -14.80 0.03
CA SER A 94 13.71 -15.33 0.06
C SER A 94 14.52 -15.68 -1.21
N ARG A 95 14.10 -15.37 -2.43
CA ARG A 95 14.90 -15.54 -3.65
C ARG A 95 14.88 -14.25 -4.47
N PRO A 96 16.04 -13.65 -4.78
CA PRO A 96 16.08 -12.43 -5.56
C PRO A 96 15.72 -12.75 -7.01
N ALA A 97 14.56 -12.30 -7.46
CA ALA A 97 14.25 -12.18 -8.87
C ALA A 97 14.69 -10.77 -9.32
N TRP A 98 15.94 -10.69 -9.80
CA TRP A 98 16.58 -9.55 -10.48
C TRP A 98 16.87 -8.27 -9.65
N PRO A 99 18.01 -7.60 -9.88
CA PRO A 99 18.37 -6.36 -9.19
C PRO A 99 17.92 -5.15 -10.01
N LYS A 100 16.63 -4.81 -10.00
CA LYS A 100 16.19 -3.44 -10.36
C LYS A 100 15.13 -2.93 -9.37
N TRP A 101 15.53 -1.86 -8.68
CA TRP A 101 14.84 -0.83 -7.88
C TRP A 101 13.49 -1.10 -7.19
N GLN A 102 13.52 -0.82 -5.88
CA GLN A 102 12.48 -0.55 -4.88
C GLN A 102 11.09 -1.19 -5.04
N ASN A 103 11.00 -2.49 -4.72
CA ASN A 103 9.77 -3.03 -4.11
C ASN A 103 9.92 -2.92 -2.58
N PRO A 104 8.84 -2.70 -1.81
CA PRO A 104 8.91 -2.69 -0.34
C PRO A 104 9.34 -4.07 0.16
N VAL A 105 10.67 -4.23 0.33
CA VAL A 105 11.32 -5.45 0.79
C VAL A 105 10.85 -5.75 2.22
N SER A 106 10.52 -7.02 2.47
CA SER A 106 10.33 -7.53 3.83
C SER A 106 11.48 -7.08 4.74
N ILE A 107 11.16 -6.46 5.87
CA ILE A 107 12.13 -5.87 6.83
C ILE A 107 13.14 -6.91 7.35
N LYS A 108 12.87 -8.21 7.17
CA LYS A 108 13.80 -9.30 7.54
C LYS A 108 15.04 -9.39 6.65
N ASN A 109 15.02 -8.83 5.44
CA ASN A 109 16.13 -8.94 4.47
C ASN A 109 16.88 -7.62 4.26
N THR A 110 16.49 -6.54 4.92
CA THR A 110 17.21 -5.26 4.87
C THR A 110 18.31 -5.29 5.94
N LYS A 111 19.50 -5.82 5.60
CA LYS A 111 20.69 -5.53 6.41
C LYS A 111 20.95 -4.02 6.28
N ILE A 112 20.57 -3.27 7.31
CA ILE A 112 21.07 -1.92 7.51
C ILE A 112 22.57 -2.09 7.71
N SER A 113 23.36 -1.78 6.68
CA SER A 113 24.79 -1.54 6.84
C SER A 113 24.91 -0.29 7.72
N GLN A 114 25.07 -0.51 9.02
CA GLN A 114 25.51 0.53 9.93
C GLN A 114 26.93 0.93 9.49
N LEU A 115 27.12 2.23 9.25
CA LEU A 115 28.45 2.85 9.21
C LEU A 115 29.11 2.74 10.58
#